data_AF-A0A2H3ENW5-F1
#
_entry.id   AF-A0A2H3ENW5-F1
#
_cell.length_a   1.000
_cell.length_b   1.000
_cell.length_c   1.000
_cell.angle_alpha   90.00
_cell.angle_beta   90.00
_cell.angle_gamma   90.00
#
_symmetry.space_group_name_H-M   'P 1'
#
loop_
_entity.id
_entity.type
_entity.pdbx_description
1 polymer ?
#
loop_
_entity_poly.entity_id
_entity_poly.type
_entity_poly.pdbx_seq_one_letter_code
_entity_poly.pdbx_strand_id
1 'polypeptide(L)'
;MKHQTSRREPCGLKAYHSFCDTQNILQQDHLPAKEELLCTFASSFIGQMTDDAICSKLNSIRAFHIQNNLSYNNRIQLKYILIRLNKQAPTDSKQIKRPLITKEMLDMLHKELDLEGPKDITIFTLTTTAFYAQVWLGELLSDRQDETLFNAKMHPTGKNLAKPHTIHGSRILHLPCTKMEQVKGEDVLLSKQNGCTDPIDALNNHIFQNSIQNNTPLASFKEGRSKCKCITKNAMLKCYYFRIGGMMFYLIKGINPDIFKTLGRWKLDAFRRY
;
A
#
# COMPACT_ATOMS: atom_id res chain seq x y z
N MET A 1 -13.38 20.17 -38.40
CA MET A 1 -14.06 19.84 -37.12
C MET A 1 -13.46 18.55 -36.59
N LYS A 2 -12.55 18.62 -35.61
CA LYS A 2 -11.94 17.43 -34.99
C LYS A 2 -12.76 17.04 -33.77
N HIS A 3 -13.17 15.77 -33.74
CA HIS A 3 -13.90 15.13 -32.65
C HIS A 3 -13.21 15.34 -31.29
N GLN A 4 -13.87 16.06 -30.39
CA GLN A 4 -13.57 16.05 -28.96
C GLN A 4 -14.07 14.72 -28.36
N THR A 5 -13.18 13.76 -28.24
CA THR A 5 -13.34 12.67 -27.27
C THR A 5 -13.11 13.26 -25.89
N SER A 6 -14.17 13.45 -25.11
CA SER A 6 -14.13 13.89 -23.71
C SER A 6 -13.48 12.82 -22.82
N ARG A 7 -12.17 12.59 -22.97
CA ARG A 7 -11.35 11.98 -21.92
C ARG A 7 -11.25 13.00 -20.80
N ARG A 8 -11.63 12.62 -19.58
CA ARG A 8 -11.44 13.46 -18.40
C ARG A 8 -9.97 13.87 -18.33
N GLU A 9 -9.75 15.14 -18.56
CA GLU A 9 -8.42 15.72 -18.50
C GLU A 9 -7.89 15.63 -17.06
N PRO A 10 -6.64 15.18 -16.84
CA PRO A 10 -6.08 15.04 -15.51
C PRO A 10 -6.11 16.37 -14.74
N CYS A 11 -6.40 16.33 -13.43
CA CYS A 11 -6.49 17.51 -12.58
C CYS A 11 -5.23 18.40 -12.65
N GLY A 12 -4.04 17.79 -12.80
CA GLY A 12 -2.79 18.53 -12.97
C GLY A 12 -2.69 19.32 -14.27
N LEU A 13 -3.24 18.80 -15.37
CA LEU A 13 -3.21 19.49 -16.67
C LEU A 13 -4.23 20.63 -16.71
N LYS A 14 -5.42 20.43 -16.14
CA LYS A 14 -6.41 21.52 -15.96
C LYS A 14 -5.85 22.68 -15.14
N ALA A 15 -5.17 22.35 -14.04
CA ALA A 15 -4.51 23.36 -13.20
C ALA A 15 -3.42 24.13 -13.97
N TYR A 16 -2.70 23.45 -14.87
CA TYR A 16 -1.71 24.09 -15.72
C TYR A 16 -2.33 25.05 -16.74
N HIS A 17 -3.38 24.62 -17.45
CA HIS A 17 -4.07 25.51 -18.38
C HIS A 17 -4.67 26.74 -17.68
N SER A 18 -5.34 26.54 -16.55
CA SER A 18 -5.87 27.64 -15.74
C SER A 18 -4.77 28.59 -15.25
N PHE A 19 -3.58 28.06 -14.91
CA PHE A 19 -2.43 28.89 -14.58
C PHE A 19 -1.96 29.70 -15.80
N CYS A 20 -1.82 29.09 -16.97
CA CYS A 20 -1.40 29.78 -18.19
C CYS A 20 -2.40 30.89 -18.59
N ASP A 21 -3.70 30.61 -18.49
CA ASP A 21 -4.77 31.59 -18.73
C ASP A 21 -4.63 32.79 -17.78
N THR A 22 -4.37 32.52 -16.49
CA THR A 22 -4.17 33.56 -15.47
C THR A 22 -2.91 34.40 -15.73
N GLN A 23 -1.88 33.80 -16.33
CA GLN A 23 -0.65 34.49 -16.73
C GLN A 23 -0.76 35.16 -18.11
N ASN A 24 -1.96 35.18 -18.73
CA ASN A 24 -2.22 35.73 -20.06
C ASN A 24 -1.31 35.15 -21.15
N ILE A 25 -0.98 33.87 -21.06
CA ILE A 25 -0.21 33.17 -22.09
C ILE A 25 -1.17 32.83 -23.23
N LEU A 26 -0.74 33.04 -24.47
CA LEU A 26 -1.54 32.67 -25.62
C LEU A 26 -1.71 31.14 -25.67
N GLN A 27 -2.90 30.66 -26.02
CA GLN A 27 -3.20 29.21 -26.04
C GLN A 27 -2.22 28.41 -26.89
N GLN A 28 -1.71 29.00 -27.98
CA GLN A 28 -0.71 28.39 -28.86
C GLN A 28 0.66 28.16 -28.18
N ASP A 29 0.96 28.92 -27.12
CA ASP A 29 2.21 28.86 -26.36
C ASP A 29 2.08 28.03 -25.07
N HIS A 30 0.89 27.48 -24.78
CA HIS A 30 0.68 26.61 -23.62
C HIS A 30 1.48 25.30 -23.74
N LEU A 31 1.53 24.75 -24.96
CA LEU A 31 2.09 23.44 -25.26
C LEU A 31 2.79 23.47 -26.64
N PRO A 32 3.97 22.83 -26.79
CA PRO A 32 4.74 22.13 -25.77
C PRO A 32 5.28 23.07 -24.68
N ALA A 33 5.13 22.66 -23.42
CA ALA A 33 5.50 23.45 -22.26
C ALA A 33 7.03 23.67 -22.22
N LYS A 34 7.44 24.94 -22.27
CA LYS A 34 8.83 25.33 -22.07
C LYS A 34 9.23 25.08 -20.61
N GLU A 35 10.51 24.81 -20.37
CA GLU A 35 11.03 24.57 -19.01
C GLU A 35 10.71 25.75 -18.09
N GLU A 36 10.92 26.99 -18.55
CA GLU A 36 10.62 28.21 -17.80
C GLU A 36 9.16 28.27 -17.35
N LEU A 37 8.23 27.85 -18.21
CA LEU A 37 6.81 27.86 -17.89
C LEU A 37 6.45 26.78 -16.86
N LEU A 38 7.08 25.61 -16.94
CA LEU A 38 6.96 24.55 -15.91
C LEU A 38 7.54 25.01 -14.57
N CYS A 39 8.66 25.73 -14.60
CA CYS A 39 9.31 26.33 -13.44
C CYS A 39 8.42 27.35 -12.74
N THR A 40 7.79 28.26 -13.49
CA THR A 40 6.85 29.27 -12.95
C THR A 40 5.58 28.60 -12.44
N PHE A 41 5.04 27.63 -13.17
CA PHE A 41 3.91 26.83 -12.71
C PHE A 41 4.21 26.12 -11.38
N ALA A 42 5.34 25.45 -11.26
CA ALA A 42 5.75 24.80 -10.01
C ALA A 42 5.92 25.82 -8.87
N SER A 43 6.50 26.97 -9.17
CA SER A 43 6.71 28.07 -8.21
C SER A 43 5.42 28.73 -7.75
N SER A 44 4.32 28.64 -8.50
CA SER A 44 3.01 29.14 -8.06
C SER A 44 2.49 28.44 -6.80
N PHE A 45 3.05 27.27 -6.45
CA PHE A 45 2.68 26.48 -5.27
C PHE A 45 3.66 26.61 -4.10
N ILE A 46 4.62 27.55 -4.14
CA ILE A 46 5.55 27.83 -3.02
C ILE A 46 4.76 27.96 -1.72
N GLY A 47 5.13 27.19 -0.70
CA GLY A 47 4.50 27.25 0.63
C GLY A 47 3.07 26.71 0.72
N GLN A 48 2.48 26.28 -0.40
CA GLN A 48 1.08 25.82 -0.46
C GLN A 48 0.96 24.29 -0.57
N MET A 49 1.92 23.64 -1.23
CA MET A 49 1.86 22.21 -1.54
C MET A 49 3.15 21.50 -1.16
N THR A 50 3.06 20.18 -0.97
CA THR A 50 4.22 19.30 -0.87
C THR A 50 4.89 19.11 -2.22
N ASP A 51 6.18 18.78 -2.20
CA ASP A 51 6.94 18.41 -3.40
C ASP A 51 6.25 17.28 -4.19
N ASP A 52 5.73 16.26 -3.49
CA ASP A 52 4.99 15.15 -4.11
C ASP A 52 3.73 15.62 -4.85
N ALA A 53 2.98 16.58 -4.29
CA ALA A 53 1.78 17.11 -4.93
C ALA A 53 2.11 17.94 -6.17
N ILE A 54 3.17 18.76 -6.11
CA ILE A 54 3.67 19.54 -7.26
C ILE A 54 4.17 18.60 -8.36
N CYS A 55 4.97 17.59 -8.00
CA CYS A 55 5.45 16.56 -8.92
C CYS A 55 4.29 15.79 -9.57
N SER A 56 3.22 15.49 -8.82
CA SER A 56 2.02 14.83 -9.38
C SER A 56 1.34 15.68 -10.47
N LYS A 57 1.24 17.00 -10.26
CA LYS A 57 0.72 17.94 -11.27
C LYS A 57 1.64 17.99 -12.50
N LEU A 58 2.95 18.12 -12.32
CA LEU A 58 3.93 18.11 -13.40
C LEU A 58 3.91 16.79 -14.20
N ASN A 59 3.74 15.65 -13.52
CA ASN A 59 3.62 14.34 -14.15
C ASN A 59 2.36 14.24 -15.03
N SER A 60 1.27 14.93 -14.67
CA SER A 60 0.08 15.02 -15.52
C SER A 60 0.37 15.76 -16.83
N ILE A 61 1.13 16.86 -16.76
CA ILE A 61 1.58 17.62 -17.93
C ILE A 61 2.50 16.76 -18.80
N ARG A 62 3.48 16.09 -18.18
CA ARG A 62 4.40 15.17 -18.86
C ARG A 62 3.65 14.04 -19.57
N ALA A 63 2.67 13.42 -18.90
CA ALA A 63 1.87 12.35 -19.49
C ALA A 63 1.12 12.82 -20.73
N PHE A 64 0.57 14.04 -20.71
CA PHE A 64 -0.07 14.63 -21.88
C PHE A 64 0.90 14.85 -23.04
N HIS A 65 2.11 15.36 -22.76
CA HIS A 65 3.14 15.52 -23.79
C HIS A 65 3.50 14.18 -24.45
N ILE A 66 3.72 13.14 -23.65
CA ILE A 66 4.03 11.80 -24.14
C ILE A 66 2.87 11.25 -24.99
N GLN A 67 1.62 11.38 -24.53
CA GLN A 67 0.44 10.89 -25.25
C GLN A 67 0.23 11.58 -26.61
N ASN A 68 0.66 12.83 -26.74
CA ASN A 68 0.49 13.62 -27.96
C ASN A 68 1.79 13.76 -28.78
N ASN A 69 2.83 12.99 -28.45
CA ASN A 69 4.15 13.07 -29.10
C ASN A 69 4.75 14.48 -29.12
N LEU A 70 4.52 15.25 -28.06
CA LEU A 70 5.09 16.59 -27.87
C LEU A 70 6.40 16.52 -27.08
N SER A 71 7.32 17.44 -27.35
CA SER A 71 8.57 17.54 -26.60
C SER A 71 8.33 17.98 -25.16
N TYR A 72 8.91 17.27 -24.19
CA TYR A 72 8.83 17.62 -22.76
C TYR A 72 10.22 17.96 -22.21
N ASN A 73 10.44 19.23 -21.89
CA ASN A 73 11.73 19.72 -21.42
C ASN A 73 11.85 19.61 -19.89
N ASN A 74 12.32 18.46 -19.40
CA ASN A 74 12.64 18.24 -17.98
C ASN A 74 14.13 18.46 -17.69
N ARG A 75 14.57 19.70 -17.82
CA ARG A 75 15.96 20.11 -17.71
C ARG A 75 16.32 20.47 -16.25
N ILE A 76 17.53 20.97 -16.07
CA ILE A 76 18.17 21.13 -14.75
C ILE A 76 17.48 22.19 -13.87
N GLN A 77 16.88 23.23 -14.47
CA GLN A 77 16.27 24.33 -13.70
C GLN A 77 15.03 23.83 -12.95
N LEU A 78 14.18 23.05 -13.61
CA LEU A 78 13.00 22.48 -12.98
C LEU A 78 13.37 21.61 -11.76
N LYS A 79 14.46 20.83 -11.87
CA LYS A 79 15.00 20.04 -10.75
C LYS A 79 15.43 20.92 -9.57
N TYR A 80 16.19 21.99 -9.82
CA TYR A 80 16.62 22.91 -8.77
C TYR A 80 15.46 23.63 -8.09
N ILE A 81 14.45 24.01 -8.86
CA ILE A 81 13.24 24.63 -8.32
C ILE A 81 12.51 23.66 -7.42
N LEU A 82 12.30 22.40 -7.82
CA LEU A 82 11.65 21.39 -6.96
C LEU A 82 12.42 21.19 -5.64
N ILE A 83 13.76 21.16 -5.67
CA ILE A 83 14.58 21.10 -4.44
C ILE A 83 14.33 22.32 -3.54
N ARG A 84 14.24 23.52 -4.12
CA ARG A 84 13.97 24.75 -3.37
C ARG A 84 12.55 24.77 -2.80
N LEU A 85 11.57 24.34 -3.59
CA LEU A 85 10.16 24.26 -3.19
C LEU A 85 9.96 23.30 -2.02
N ASN A 86 10.64 22.15 -2.04
CA ASN A 86 10.59 21.18 -0.96
C ASN A 86 11.07 21.78 0.38
N LYS A 87 12.13 22.62 0.36
CA LYS A 87 12.58 23.34 1.56
C LYS A 87 11.55 24.34 2.10
N GLN A 88 10.67 24.84 1.24
CA GLN A 88 9.63 25.81 1.55
C GLN A 88 8.24 25.18 1.72
N ALA A 89 8.13 23.85 1.70
CA ALA A 89 6.86 23.16 1.88
C ALA A 89 6.23 23.55 3.25
N PRO A 90 4.89 23.64 3.35
CA PRO A 90 4.22 24.00 4.59
C PRO A 90 4.70 23.12 5.75
N THR A 91 5.00 23.70 6.91
CA THR A 91 5.49 22.95 8.08
C THR A 91 4.54 21.83 8.50
N ASP A 92 3.23 22.08 8.38
CA ASP A 92 2.17 21.10 8.71
C ASP A 92 2.09 19.95 7.71
N SER A 93 2.70 20.11 6.53
CA SER A 93 2.74 19.08 5.48
C SER A 93 3.87 18.06 5.68
N LYS A 94 4.83 18.34 6.57
CA LYS A 94 5.85 17.36 6.99
C LYS A 94 5.13 16.28 7.79
N GLN A 95 4.91 15.14 7.14
CA GLN A 95 4.20 14.00 7.70
C GLN A 95 4.72 13.70 9.12
N ILE A 96 3.86 13.89 10.13
CA ILE A 96 4.12 13.44 11.49
C ILE A 96 4.45 11.94 11.37
N LYS A 97 5.66 11.55 11.79
CA LYS A 97 6.05 10.12 11.84
C LYS A 97 5.03 9.42 12.73
N ARG A 98 4.09 8.69 12.12
CA ARG A 98 3.07 7.95 12.87
C ARG A 98 3.76 6.84 13.66
N PRO A 99 3.36 6.58 14.91
CA PRO A 99 3.93 5.51 15.70
C PRO A 99 3.80 4.19 14.93
N LEU A 100 4.92 3.49 14.82
CA LEU A 100 4.96 2.20 14.14
C LEU A 100 4.28 1.16 15.03
N ILE A 101 3.63 0.18 14.41
CA ILE A 101 3.13 -0.96 15.14
C ILE A 101 4.33 -1.72 15.72
N THR A 102 4.32 -2.02 17.02
CA THR A 102 5.36 -2.81 17.68
C THR A 102 4.84 -4.19 18.09
N LYS A 103 5.75 -5.08 18.52
CA LYS A 103 5.35 -6.39 19.06
C LYS A 103 4.48 -6.22 20.31
N GLU A 104 4.81 -5.26 21.17
CA GLU A 104 4.08 -4.99 22.41
C GLU A 104 2.64 -4.58 22.11
N MET A 105 2.40 -3.85 21.02
CA MET A 105 1.04 -3.54 20.55
C MET A 105 0.28 -4.80 20.11
N LEU A 106 0.96 -5.77 19.49
CA LEU A 106 0.35 -7.07 19.18
C LEU A 106 0.08 -7.90 20.44
N ASP A 107 0.97 -7.86 21.43
CA ASP A 107 0.78 -8.52 22.72
C ASP A 107 -0.43 -7.91 23.48
N MET A 108 -0.60 -6.58 23.41
CA MET A 108 -1.80 -5.90 23.93
C MET A 108 -3.05 -6.33 23.17
N LEU A 109 -3.00 -6.34 21.84
CA LEU A 109 -4.13 -6.78 21.02
C LEU A 109 -4.54 -8.23 21.33
N HIS A 110 -3.58 -9.14 21.51
CA HIS A 110 -3.87 -10.52 21.91
C HIS A 110 -4.66 -10.59 23.23
N LYS A 111 -4.38 -9.71 24.20
CA LYS A 111 -5.05 -9.71 25.50
C LYS A 111 -6.48 -9.16 25.44
N GLU A 112 -6.74 -8.24 24.52
CA GLU A 112 -8.03 -7.56 24.39
C GLU A 112 -9.01 -8.32 23.48
N LEU A 113 -8.52 -9.17 22.56
CA LEU A 113 -9.36 -9.94 21.65
C LEU A 113 -9.90 -11.22 22.30
N ASP A 114 -11.14 -11.55 22.00
CA ASP A 114 -11.72 -12.84 22.35
C ASP A 114 -11.28 -13.91 21.34
N LEU A 115 -10.19 -14.62 21.65
CA LEU A 115 -9.63 -15.65 20.75
C LEU A 115 -10.43 -16.97 20.73
N GLU A 116 -11.55 -17.05 21.46
CA GLU A 116 -12.57 -18.09 21.29
C GLU A 116 -13.60 -17.67 20.23
N GLY A 117 -13.70 -16.37 19.95
CA GLY A 117 -14.58 -15.77 18.96
C GLY A 117 -14.05 -15.96 17.51
N PRO A 118 -14.86 -16.51 16.58
CA PRO A 118 -14.45 -16.75 15.20
C PRO A 118 -13.98 -15.51 14.44
N LYS A 119 -14.50 -14.34 14.77
CA LYS A 119 -14.12 -13.07 14.13
C LYS A 119 -12.80 -12.52 14.65
N ASP A 120 -12.62 -12.55 15.96
CA ASP A 120 -11.48 -11.94 16.64
C ASP A 120 -10.21 -12.75 16.40
N ILE A 121 -10.31 -14.07 16.36
CA ILE A 121 -9.22 -14.94 15.91
C ILE A 121 -8.79 -14.65 14.46
N THR A 122 -9.74 -14.39 13.56
CA THR A 122 -9.41 -14.00 12.17
C THR A 122 -8.69 -12.66 12.15
N ILE A 123 -9.17 -11.67 12.91
CA ILE A 123 -8.52 -10.36 13.04
C ILE A 123 -7.10 -10.53 13.55
N PHE A 124 -6.90 -11.32 14.61
CA PHE A 124 -5.60 -11.57 15.20
C PHE A 124 -4.64 -12.23 14.21
N THR A 125 -5.08 -13.29 13.53
CA THR A 125 -4.29 -14.01 12.52
C THR A 125 -3.89 -13.11 11.35
N LEU A 126 -4.80 -12.29 10.84
CA LEU A 126 -4.50 -11.36 9.75
C LEU A 126 -3.50 -10.28 10.21
N THR A 127 -3.60 -9.85 11.46
CA THR A 127 -2.71 -8.85 12.05
C THR A 127 -1.29 -9.39 12.22
N THR A 128 -1.13 -10.56 12.85
CA THR A 128 0.17 -11.20 13.02
C THR A 128 0.78 -11.59 11.67
N THR A 129 -0.02 -12.08 10.73
CA THR A 129 0.42 -12.35 9.35
C THR A 129 0.93 -11.08 8.66
N ALA A 130 0.17 -9.98 8.69
CA ALA A 130 0.57 -8.72 8.07
C ALA A 130 1.85 -8.15 8.69
N PHE A 131 2.05 -8.33 9.99
CA PHE A 131 3.25 -7.89 10.69
C PHE A 131 4.47 -8.75 10.34
N TYR A 132 4.44 -10.05 10.65
CA TYR A 132 5.61 -10.91 10.56
C TYR A 132 6.01 -11.29 9.13
N ALA A 133 5.03 -11.44 8.22
CA ALA A 133 5.29 -11.65 6.80
C ALA A 133 5.36 -10.33 6.02
N GLN A 134 5.26 -9.19 6.70
CA GLN A 134 5.40 -7.85 6.11
C GLN A 134 4.46 -7.62 4.90
N VAL A 135 3.21 -8.06 5.05
CA VAL A 135 2.16 -8.00 4.01
C VAL A 135 1.32 -6.73 4.22
N TRP A 136 0.84 -6.13 3.12
CA TRP A 136 -0.16 -5.07 3.23
C TRP A 136 -1.51 -5.68 3.56
N LEU A 137 -2.25 -5.12 4.52
CA LEU A 137 -3.60 -5.60 4.82
C LEU A 137 -4.52 -5.61 3.58
N GLY A 138 -4.34 -4.65 2.66
CA GLY A 138 -5.11 -4.61 1.42
C GLY A 138 -4.87 -5.80 0.48
N GLU A 139 -3.77 -6.53 0.63
CA GLU A 139 -3.49 -7.78 -0.11
C GLU A 139 -4.29 -8.97 0.48
N LEU A 140 -4.60 -8.92 1.77
CA LEU A 140 -5.34 -9.98 2.49
C LEU A 140 -6.85 -9.76 2.52
N LEU A 141 -7.29 -8.51 2.64
CA LEU A 141 -8.67 -8.13 2.95
C LEU A 141 -9.51 -7.86 1.71
N SER A 142 -10.74 -8.39 1.72
CA SER A 142 -11.76 -8.08 0.72
C SER A 142 -12.34 -6.67 0.91
N ASP A 143 -12.95 -6.12 -0.14
CA ASP A 143 -13.73 -4.88 -0.06
C ASP A 143 -15.14 -5.10 0.50
N ARG A 144 -15.67 -6.33 0.40
CA ARG A 144 -17.04 -6.69 0.79
C ARG A 144 -17.06 -7.86 1.75
N GLN A 145 -18.04 -7.85 2.67
CA GLN A 145 -18.23 -8.92 3.66
C GLN A 145 -18.84 -10.19 3.05
N ASP A 146 -19.64 -10.03 2.00
CA ASP A 146 -20.32 -11.13 1.33
C ASP A 146 -19.32 -12.01 0.58
N GLU A 147 -19.28 -13.29 0.95
CA GLU A 147 -18.42 -14.30 0.33
C GLU A 147 -18.75 -14.52 -1.15
N THR A 148 -20.01 -14.37 -1.57
CA THR A 148 -20.41 -14.55 -2.97
C THR A 148 -19.79 -13.51 -3.91
N LEU A 149 -19.38 -12.37 -3.35
CA LEU A 149 -18.73 -11.27 -4.06
C LEU A 149 -17.21 -11.30 -3.91
N PHE A 150 -16.67 -12.36 -3.29
CA PHE A 150 -15.24 -12.52 -3.08
C PHE A 150 -14.52 -12.81 -4.39
N ASN A 151 -13.41 -12.10 -4.62
CA ASN A 151 -12.60 -12.28 -5.81
C ASN A 151 -11.28 -13.02 -5.46
N ALA A 152 -11.26 -14.34 -5.70
CA ALA A 152 -10.10 -15.19 -5.45
C ALA A 152 -8.89 -14.92 -6.39
N LYS A 153 -9.04 -14.05 -7.38
CA LYS A 153 -7.90 -13.54 -8.17
C LYS A 153 -7.21 -12.35 -7.51
N MET A 154 -7.91 -11.66 -6.60
CA MET A 154 -7.41 -10.46 -5.92
C MET A 154 -6.94 -10.77 -4.50
N HIS A 155 -7.56 -11.74 -3.83
CA HIS A 155 -7.34 -12.02 -2.42
C HIS A 155 -7.15 -13.51 -2.18
N PRO A 156 -6.32 -13.90 -1.18
CA PRO A 156 -6.00 -15.29 -0.93
C PRO A 156 -7.17 -16.09 -0.37
N THR A 157 -7.27 -17.35 -0.78
CA THR A 157 -8.12 -18.38 -0.16
C THR A 157 -7.24 -19.43 0.53
N GLY A 158 -7.84 -20.43 1.20
CA GLY A 158 -7.08 -21.51 1.82
C GLY A 158 -6.18 -22.28 0.85
N LYS A 159 -6.51 -22.35 -0.45
CA LYS A 159 -5.66 -23.01 -1.48
C LYS A 159 -4.31 -22.30 -1.67
N ASN A 160 -4.27 -21.01 -1.35
CA ASN A 160 -3.08 -20.19 -1.48
C ASN A 160 -2.14 -20.35 -0.28
N LEU A 161 -2.58 -21.03 0.78
CA LEU A 161 -1.75 -21.35 1.92
C LEU A 161 -1.14 -22.74 1.75
N ALA A 162 0.18 -22.79 1.57
CA ALA A 162 0.90 -24.04 1.47
C ALA A 162 0.84 -24.84 2.78
N LYS A 163 1.05 -26.16 2.66
CA LYS A 163 1.29 -27.00 3.83
C LYS A 163 2.58 -26.55 4.56
N PRO A 164 2.71 -26.86 5.86
CA PRO A 164 3.98 -26.66 6.56
C PRO A 164 5.17 -27.26 5.81
N HIS A 165 6.23 -26.46 5.65
CA HIS A 165 7.49 -26.91 5.01
C HIS A 165 8.67 -26.97 5.98
N THR A 166 8.43 -26.65 7.27
CA THR A 166 9.43 -26.77 8.34
C THR A 166 8.84 -27.55 9.52
N ILE A 167 9.71 -28.12 10.35
CA ILE A 167 9.31 -28.81 11.59
C ILE A 167 8.52 -27.92 12.55
N HIS A 168 8.72 -26.60 12.48
CA HIS A 168 8.06 -25.62 13.34
C HIS A 168 6.78 -25.05 12.71
N GLY A 169 6.28 -25.64 11.62
CA GLY A 169 4.99 -25.27 11.05
C GLY A 169 5.01 -24.08 10.10
N SER A 170 6.17 -23.47 9.82
CA SER A 170 6.28 -22.34 8.87
C SER A 170 5.70 -22.69 7.50
N ARG A 171 5.07 -21.71 6.85
CA ARG A 171 4.29 -21.89 5.62
C ARG A 171 4.61 -20.80 4.60
N ILE A 172 4.31 -21.09 3.35
CA ILE A 172 4.27 -20.09 2.28
C ILE A 172 2.81 -19.71 2.07
N LEU A 173 2.55 -18.41 2.02
CA LEU A 173 1.27 -17.85 1.61
C LEU A 173 1.45 -17.19 0.24
N HIS A 174 0.72 -17.67 -0.75
CA HIS A 174 0.66 -17.03 -2.06
C HIS A 174 -0.35 -15.87 -2.04
N LEU A 175 0.09 -14.67 -2.38
CA LEU A 175 -0.77 -13.50 -2.55
C LEU A 175 -1.14 -13.38 -4.04
N PRO A 176 -2.41 -13.59 -4.44
CA PRO A 176 -2.78 -13.64 -5.85
C PRO A 176 -2.55 -12.33 -6.62
N CYS A 177 -2.65 -11.20 -5.93
CA CYS A 177 -2.50 -9.88 -6.51
C CYS A 177 -1.79 -8.96 -5.54
N THR A 178 -0.71 -8.33 -6.02
CA THR A 178 0.03 -7.31 -5.29
C THR A 178 0.12 -6.06 -6.14
N LYS A 179 0.51 -4.93 -5.54
CA LYS A 179 0.68 -3.68 -6.30
C LYS A 179 1.67 -3.84 -7.47
N MET A 180 2.68 -4.68 -7.29
CA MET A 180 3.77 -4.86 -8.24
C MET A 180 3.53 -6.02 -9.21
N GLU A 181 2.86 -7.08 -8.76
CA GLU A 181 2.54 -8.26 -9.57
C GLU A 181 1.04 -8.56 -9.49
N GLN A 182 0.28 -7.94 -10.40
CA GLN A 182 -1.19 -8.00 -10.38
C GLN A 182 -1.76 -9.28 -11.00
N VAL A 183 -0.94 -10.06 -11.72
CA VAL A 183 -1.39 -11.24 -12.49
C VAL A 183 -0.84 -12.53 -11.92
N LYS A 184 0.47 -12.61 -11.67
CA LYS A 184 1.12 -13.81 -11.14
C LYS A 184 1.07 -13.90 -9.62
N GLY A 185 0.87 -12.78 -8.93
CA GLY A 185 0.99 -12.72 -7.48
C GLY A 185 2.43 -12.86 -6.99
N GLU A 186 2.58 -12.94 -5.67
CA GLU A 186 3.87 -13.14 -5.01
C GLU A 186 3.72 -14.05 -3.79
N ASP A 187 4.74 -14.83 -3.51
CA ASP A 187 4.80 -15.66 -2.30
C ASP A 187 5.39 -14.88 -1.13
N VAL A 188 4.84 -15.12 0.07
CA VAL A 188 5.37 -14.60 1.32
C VAL A 188 5.61 -15.73 2.31
N LEU A 189 6.72 -15.63 3.03
CA LEU A 189 7.08 -16.59 4.06
C LEU A 189 6.42 -16.19 5.38
N LEU A 190 5.64 -17.12 5.95
CA LEU A 190 5.13 -17.02 7.31
C LEU A 190 5.97 -17.93 8.21
N SER A 191 6.80 -17.31 9.04
CA SER A 191 7.72 -18.02 9.93
C SER A 191 7.20 -18.06 11.37
N LYS A 192 7.44 -19.18 12.06
CA LYS A 192 7.23 -19.30 13.51
C LYS A 192 8.01 -18.20 14.26
N GLN A 193 7.36 -17.65 15.28
CA GLN A 193 7.83 -16.67 16.24
C GLN A 193 7.62 -17.19 17.67
N ASN A 194 8.25 -16.51 18.61
CA ASN A 194 8.13 -16.83 20.03
C ASN A 194 7.04 -15.95 20.69
N GLY A 195 6.24 -16.56 21.55
CA GLY A 195 5.23 -15.89 22.36
C GLY A 195 3.82 -15.93 21.76
N CYS A 196 2.90 -15.19 22.38
CA CYS A 196 1.47 -15.21 22.06
C CYS A 196 1.11 -14.60 20.70
N THR A 197 2.02 -13.82 20.11
CA THR A 197 1.83 -13.19 18.81
C THR A 197 2.31 -14.06 17.65
N ASP A 198 2.55 -15.35 17.89
CA ASP A 198 3.01 -16.24 16.84
C ASP A 198 2.01 -16.38 15.69
N PRO A 199 2.40 -16.07 14.44
CA PRO A 199 1.50 -16.13 13.32
C PRO A 199 1.12 -17.56 12.92
N ILE A 200 1.92 -18.57 13.23
CA ILE A 200 1.63 -19.97 12.87
C ILE A 200 0.55 -20.55 13.80
N ASP A 201 0.66 -20.32 15.10
CA ASP A 201 -0.30 -20.76 16.11
C ASP A 201 -1.64 -20.03 15.90
N ALA A 202 -1.61 -18.71 15.69
CA ALA A 202 -2.79 -17.94 15.33
C ALA A 202 -3.47 -18.49 14.06
N LEU A 203 -2.68 -18.74 13.01
CA LEU A 203 -3.19 -19.27 11.74
C LEU A 203 -3.77 -20.68 11.89
N ASN A 204 -3.14 -21.57 12.64
CA ASN A 204 -3.66 -22.92 12.88
C ASN A 204 -4.98 -22.88 13.64
N ASN A 205 -5.08 -22.05 14.69
CA ASN A 205 -6.31 -21.88 15.44
C ASN A 205 -7.43 -21.28 14.55
N HIS A 206 -7.08 -20.29 13.71
CA HIS A 206 -8.01 -19.72 12.72
C HIS A 206 -8.53 -20.76 11.73
N ILE A 207 -7.64 -21.55 11.12
CA ILE A 207 -8.01 -22.61 10.18
C ILE A 207 -8.96 -23.61 10.85
N PHE A 208 -8.68 -23.98 12.10
CA PHE A 208 -9.50 -24.92 12.86
C PHE A 208 -10.90 -24.34 13.15
N GLN A 209 -10.98 -23.19 13.83
CA GLN A 209 -12.26 -22.61 14.26
C GLN A 209 -13.13 -22.17 13.08
N ASN A 210 -12.54 -21.48 12.10
CA ASN A 210 -13.26 -20.98 10.93
C ASN A 210 -13.37 -21.99 9.79
N SER A 211 -12.79 -23.19 9.94
CA SER A 211 -12.78 -24.26 8.92
C SER A 211 -12.37 -23.75 7.54
N ILE A 212 -11.22 -23.08 7.48
CA ILE A 212 -10.68 -22.54 6.23
C ILE A 212 -10.27 -23.69 5.31
N GLN A 213 -10.99 -23.85 4.20
CA GLN A 213 -10.72 -24.83 3.14
C GLN A 213 -10.14 -24.16 1.89
N ASN A 214 -9.84 -24.95 0.86
CA ASN A 214 -9.20 -24.48 -0.37
C ASN A 214 -9.91 -23.27 -1.02
N ASN A 215 -11.25 -23.29 -1.06
CA ASN A 215 -12.04 -22.23 -1.69
C ASN A 215 -12.54 -21.16 -0.71
N THR A 216 -12.29 -21.34 0.59
CA THR A 216 -12.69 -20.39 1.62
C THR A 216 -11.75 -19.18 1.60
N PRO A 217 -12.26 -17.94 1.57
CA PRO A 217 -11.42 -16.75 1.69
C PRO A 217 -10.58 -16.81 2.96
N LEU A 218 -9.28 -16.51 2.87
CA LEU A 218 -8.39 -16.62 4.04
C LEU A 218 -8.77 -15.62 5.14
N ALA A 219 -9.18 -14.41 4.73
CA ALA A 219 -9.66 -13.35 5.60
C ALA A 219 -11.17 -13.44 5.88
N SER A 220 -11.68 -14.64 6.19
CA SER A 220 -13.09 -14.84 6.53
C SER A 220 -13.28 -15.43 7.93
N PHE A 221 -14.50 -15.38 8.43
CA PHE A 221 -14.89 -15.98 9.69
C PHE A 221 -16.31 -16.55 9.60
N LYS A 222 -16.60 -17.53 10.44
CA LYS A 222 -17.93 -18.11 10.59
C LYS A 222 -18.83 -17.19 11.41
N GLU A 223 -20.02 -16.94 10.90
CA GLU A 223 -21.11 -16.28 11.59
C GLU A 223 -22.26 -17.29 11.77
N GLY A 224 -22.33 -17.92 12.95
CA GLY A 224 -23.28 -19.01 13.21
C GLY A 224 -22.86 -20.33 12.57
N ARG A 225 -23.84 -21.19 12.21
CA ARG A 225 -23.57 -22.59 11.83
C ARG A 225 -23.04 -22.79 10.41
N SER A 226 -23.40 -21.93 9.45
CA SER A 226 -23.10 -22.15 8.03
C SER A 226 -22.72 -20.91 7.23
N LYS A 227 -22.87 -19.70 7.81
CA LYS A 227 -22.59 -18.47 7.08
C LYS A 227 -21.14 -18.06 7.28
N CYS A 228 -20.47 -17.74 6.19
CA CYS A 228 -19.12 -17.20 6.19
C CYS A 228 -19.16 -15.72 5.82
N LYS A 229 -18.35 -14.89 6.47
CA LYS A 229 -18.19 -13.47 6.16
C LYS A 229 -16.72 -13.12 6.03
N CYS A 230 -16.40 -12.29 5.05
CA CYS A 230 -15.07 -11.73 4.92
C CYS A 230 -14.86 -10.54 5.87
N ILE A 231 -13.68 -10.44 6.47
CA ILE A 231 -13.20 -9.19 7.07
C ILE A 231 -12.93 -8.20 5.94
N THR A 232 -13.49 -7.00 6.08
CA THR A 232 -13.30 -5.94 5.08
C THR A 232 -12.24 -4.95 5.48
N LYS A 233 -11.66 -4.27 4.50
CA LYS A 233 -10.71 -3.16 4.71
C LYS A 233 -11.26 -2.07 5.63
N ASN A 234 -12.57 -1.84 5.63
CA ASN A 234 -13.22 -0.85 6.49
C ASN A 234 -13.46 -1.36 7.92
N ALA A 235 -13.67 -2.67 8.09
CA ALA A 235 -13.91 -3.27 9.39
C ALA A 235 -12.62 -3.51 10.17
N MET A 236 -11.50 -3.73 9.47
CA MET A 236 -10.20 -3.84 10.12
C MET A 236 -9.70 -2.44 10.50
N LEU A 237 -9.06 -2.33 11.68
CA LEU A 237 -8.45 -1.09 12.15
C LEU A 237 -7.63 -0.46 11.00
N LYS A 238 -7.70 0.87 10.84
CA LYS A 238 -6.90 1.66 9.87
C LYS A 238 -5.40 1.68 10.22
N CYS A 239 -4.86 0.54 10.66
CA CYS A 239 -3.46 0.32 10.95
C CYS A 239 -2.75 -0.10 9.66
N TYR A 240 -2.39 0.90 8.85
CA TYR A 240 -1.67 0.70 7.59
C TYR A 240 -0.17 0.39 7.77
N TYR A 241 0.30 0.23 9.00
CA TYR A 241 1.72 0.25 9.35
C TYR A 241 2.29 -1.10 9.78
N PHE A 242 1.54 -2.22 9.66
CA PHE A 242 2.04 -3.56 10.02
C PHE A 242 3.30 -3.96 9.25
N ARG A 243 3.32 -3.74 7.93
CA ARG A 243 4.49 -4.04 7.09
C ARG A 243 5.75 -3.27 7.53
N ILE A 244 5.59 -2.02 7.96
CA ILE A 244 6.72 -1.19 8.43
C ILE A 244 7.12 -1.61 9.86
N GLY A 245 6.14 -1.87 10.72
CA GLY A 245 6.36 -2.37 12.08
C GLY A 245 7.11 -3.70 12.12
N GLY A 246 6.72 -4.66 11.27
CA GLY A 246 7.40 -5.95 11.14
C GLY A 246 8.83 -5.83 10.63
N MET A 247 9.10 -4.85 9.77
CA MET A 247 10.46 -4.54 9.32
C MET A 247 11.32 -3.98 10.45
N MET A 248 10.81 -3.01 11.20
CA MET A 248 11.50 -2.50 12.40
C MET A 248 11.73 -3.58 13.44
N PHE A 249 10.77 -4.47 13.65
CA PHE A 249 10.92 -5.59 14.57
C PHE A 249 12.13 -6.47 14.23
N TYR A 250 12.29 -6.85 12.96
CA TYR A 250 13.45 -7.64 12.54
C TYR A 250 14.75 -6.85 12.58
N LEU A 251 14.71 -5.56 12.25
CA LEU A 251 15.88 -4.69 12.34
C LEU A 251 16.39 -4.56 13.79
N ILE A 252 15.49 -4.32 14.75
CA ILE A 252 15.82 -4.22 16.17
C ILE A 252 16.36 -5.55 16.71
N LYS A 253 15.88 -6.68 16.18
CA LYS A 253 16.40 -8.02 16.50
C LYS A 253 17.77 -8.33 15.89
N GLY A 254 18.38 -7.39 15.15
CA GLY A 254 19.69 -7.59 14.52
C GLY A 254 19.65 -8.56 13.33
N ILE A 255 18.48 -8.80 12.73
CA ILE A 255 18.39 -9.61 11.52
C ILE A 255 19.02 -8.87 10.35
N ASN A 256 19.80 -9.58 9.54
CA ASN A 256 20.45 -9.02 8.36
C ASN A 256 19.40 -8.32 7.45
N PRO A 257 19.65 -7.08 7.01
CA PRO A 257 18.76 -6.35 6.11
C PRO A 257 18.30 -7.10 4.88
N ASP A 258 19.16 -7.92 4.28
CA ASP A 258 18.81 -8.66 3.08
C ASP A 258 17.76 -9.75 3.34
N ILE A 259 17.73 -10.30 4.55
CA ILE A 259 16.72 -11.29 4.97
C ILE A 259 15.35 -10.61 5.08
N PHE A 260 15.23 -9.53 5.86
CA PHE A 260 13.91 -8.90 6.02
C PHE A 260 13.45 -8.15 4.76
N LYS A 261 14.37 -7.68 3.91
CA LYS A 261 14.02 -7.18 2.57
C LYS A 261 13.36 -8.26 1.73
N THR A 262 13.92 -9.47 1.77
CA THR A 262 13.37 -10.64 1.08
C THR A 262 12.00 -10.99 1.65
N LEU A 263 11.87 -11.08 2.98
CA LEU A 263 10.58 -11.35 3.65
C LEU A 263 9.50 -10.34 3.26
N GLY A 264 9.82 -9.05 3.28
CA GLY A 264 8.86 -8.00 2.93
C GLY A 264 8.81 -7.61 1.48
N ARG A 265 9.48 -8.32 0.56
CA ARG A 265 9.48 -7.99 -0.87
C ARG A 265 9.86 -6.53 -1.14
N TRP A 266 10.90 -6.04 -0.46
CA TRP A 266 11.39 -4.67 -0.62
C TRP A 266 12.40 -4.61 -1.78
N LYS A 267 12.03 -3.92 -2.87
CA LYS A 267 12.92 -3.70 -4.03
C LYS A 267 13.97 -2.60 -3.80
N LEU A 268 13.77 -1.74 -2.81
CA LEU A 268 14.63 -0.59 -2.49
C LEU A 268 14.82 -0.45 -0.99
N ASP A 269 15.90 0.23 -0.59
CA ASP A 269 16.28 0.54 0.78
C ASP A 269 15.40 1.64 1.43
N ALA A 270 14.10 1.66 1.12
CA ALA A 270 13.17 2.65 1.64
C ALA A 270 13.02 2.60 3.18
N PHE A 271 13.39 1.47 3.81
CA PHE A 271 13.41 1.32 5.26
C PHE A 271 14.43 2.22 5.95
N ARG A 272 15.52 2.64 5.28
CA ARG A 272 16.54 3.54 5.86
C ARG A 272 15.99 4.92 6.29
N ARG A 273 14.75 5.23 5.93
CA ARG A 273 14.06 6.48 6.28
C ARG A 273 13.39 6.45 7.66
N TYR A 274 13.22 5.26 8.23
CA TYR A 274 12.56 5.03 9.51
C TYR A 274 13.60 4.81 10.58
#